data_AF-A0A392W6W8-F1
#
_entry.id   AF-A0A392W6W8-F1
#
_cell.length_a   1.000
_cell.length_b   1.000
_cell.length_c   1.000
_cell.angle_alpha   90.00
_cell.angle_beta   90.00
_cell.angle_gamma   90.00
#
_symmetry.space_group_name_H-M   'P 1'
#
loop_
_entity.id
_entity.type
_entity.pdbx_description
1 polymer ?
#
loop_
_entity_poly.entity_id
_entity_poly.type
_entity_poly.pdbx_seq_one_letter_code
_entity_poly.pdbx_strand_id
1 'polypeptide(L)' 'TGLPDLVRKQLEACLKQNAELFAWSVAEMPRIDPEVACHQLTIDPRDSVVVQRRRKQSPEKAEAAEKA' A
#
# COMPACT_ATOMS: atom_id res chain seq x y z
N THR A 1 -25.66 2.74 -15.11
CA THR A 1 -25.39 2.21 -16.46
C THR A 1 -24.39 1.09 -16.33
N GLY A 2 -24.79 -0.14 -16.63
CA GLY A 2 -23.91 -1.31 -16.54
C GLY A 2 -23.09 -1.50 -17.81
N LEU A 3 -21.92 -2.12 -17.68
CA LEU A 3 -21.13 -2.56 -18.83
C LEU A 3 -21.92 -3.59 -19.66
N PRO A 4 -21.80 -3.57 -21.01
CA PRO A 4 -22.33 -4.63 -21.87
C PRO A 4 -21.82 -6.01 -21.45
N ASP A 5 -22.66 -7.04 -21.56
CA ASP A 5 -22.35 -8.40 -21.09
C ASP A 5 -21.04 -8.96 -21.62
N LEU A 6 -20.79 -8.76 -22.92
CA LEU A 6 -19.56 -9.23 -23.54
C LEU A 6 -18.32 -8.57 -22.93
N VAL A 7 -18.39 -7.25 -22.72
CA VAL A 7 -17.28 -6.47 -22.14
C VAL A 7 -17.02 -6.88 -20.70
N ARG A 8 -18.09 -7.08 -19.91
CA ARG A 8 -17.96 -7.60 -18.54
C ARG A 8 -17.30 -8.98 -18.51
N LYS A 9 -17.71 -9.92 -19.36
CA LYS A 9 -17.12 -11.27 -19.43
C LYS A 9 -15.64 -11.23 -19.84
N GLN A 10 -15.28 -10.39 -20.80
CA GLN A 10 -13.89 -10.20 -21.22
C GLN A 10 -13.03 -9.61 -20.09
N LEU A 11 -13.57 -8.63 -19.38
CA LEU A 11 -12.88 -8.02 -18.23
C LEU A 11 -12.66 -9.05 -17.11
N GLU A 12 -13.69 -9.82 -16.76
CA GLU A 12 -13.58 -10.89 -15.75
C GLU A 12 -12.54 -11.94 -16.13
N ALA A 13 -12.51 -12.37 -17.40
CA ALA A 13 -11.52 -13.32 -17.89
C ALA A 13 -10.09 -12.75 -17.78
N CYS A 14 -9.89 -11.49 -18.18
CA CYS A 14 -8.61 -10.80 -18.07
C CYS A 14 -8.14 -10.70 -16.62
N LEU A 15 -9.02 -10.30 -15.69
CA LEU A 15 -8.67 -10.19 -14.28
C LEU A 15 -8.30 -11.54 -13.66
N LYS A 16 -9.05 -12.61 -13.99
CA LYS A 16 -8.74 -13.97 -13.51
C LYS A 16 -7.42 -14.51 -14.06
N GLN A 17 -7.10 -14.20 -15.31
CA GLN A 17 -5.84 -14.61 -15.95
C GLN A 17 -4.61 -13.91 -15.36
N ASN A 18 -4.79 -12.78 -14.69
CA ASN A 18 -3.71 -11.98 -14.10
C ASN A 18 -3.84 -11.91 -12.58
N ALA A 19 -4.55 -12.85 -11.96
CA ALA A 19 -4.88 -12.79 -10.54
C ALA A 19 -3.62 -12.71 -9.66
N GLU A 20 -2.54 -13.39 -10.05
CA GLU A 20 -1.25 -13.36 -9.36
C GLU A 20 -0.44 -12.07 -9.54
N LEU A 21 -0.80 -11.20 -10.49
CA LEU A 21 -0.10 -9.93 -10.73
C LEU A 21 -0.61 -8.79 -9.84
N PHE A 22 -1.83 -8.93 -9.30
CA PHE A 22 -2.44 -7.93 -8.43
C PHE A 22 -2.19 -8.28 -6.97
N ALA A 23 -1.95 -7.25 -6.17
CA ALA A 23 -2.00 -7.37 -4.73
C ALA A 23 -3.45 -7.14 -4.28
N TRP A 24 -4.18 -8.23 -4.01
CA TRP A 24 -5.57 -8.15 -3.54
C TRP A 24 -5.66 -7.79 -2.06
N SER A 25 -4.53 -7.85 -1.36
CA SER A 25 -4.36 -7.35 -0.01
C SER A 25 -3.05 -6.59 0.15
N VAL A 26 -2.96 -5.77 1.19
CA VAL A 26 -1.73 -5.06 1.57
C VAL A 26 -0.57 -6.05 1.81
N ALA A 27 -0.89 -7.24 2.32
CA ALA A 27 0.09 -8.31 2.55
C ALA A 27 0.64 -8.94 1.26
N GLU A 28 -0.13 -8.89 0.17
CA GLU A 28 0.26 -9.42 -1.15
C GLU A 28 1.04 -8.41 -2.00
N MET A 29 1.11 -7.13 -1.59
CA MET A 29 1.98 -6.18 -2.29
C MET A 29 3.44 -6.66 -2.14
N PRO A 30 4.13 -7.04 -3.23
CA PRO A 30 5.55 -7.31 -3.14
C PRO A 30 6.19 -6.03 -2.63
N ARG A 31 6.77 -6.09 -1.43
CA ARG A 31 7.55 -4.97 -0.93
C ARG A 31 8.59 -4.66 -2.00
N ILE A 32 8.68 -3.38 -2.38
CA ILE A 32 9.81 -2.91 -3.17
C ILE A 32 11.06 -3.34 -2.38
N ASP A 33 12.00 -3.99 -3.06
CA ASP A 33 13.24 -4.46 -2.46
C ASP A 33 13.79 -3.35 -1.55
N PRO A 34 14.07 -3.60 -0.26
CA PRO A 34 14.65 -2.60 0.62
C PRO A 34 15.88 -1.91 0.01
N GLU A 35 16.68 -2.60 -0.81
CA GLU A 35 17.81 -1.96 -1.50
C GLU A 35 17.37 -0.90 -2.53
N VAL A 36 16.15 -1.03 -3.09
CA VAL A 36 15.53 -0.08 -4.02
C VAL A 36 14.65 0.95 -3.29
N ALA A 37 13.97 0.55 -2.22
CA ALA A 37 13.05 1.40 -1.46
C ALA A 37 13.75 2.26 -0.41
N CYS A 38 14.81 1.72 0.23
CA CYS A 38 15.55 2.42 1.26
C CYS A 38 16.52 3.39 0.63
N HIS A 39 16.17 4.67 0.70
CA HIS A 39 17.06 5.76 0.37
C HIS A 39 17.70 6.26 1.66
N GLN A 40 18.98 6.58 1.62
CA GLN A 40 19.62 7.28 2.73
C GLN A 40 19.08 8.72 2.75
N LEU A 41 18.46 9.10 3.87
CA LEU A 41 18.13 10.49 4.10
C LEU A 41 19.45 11.26 4.30
N THR A 42 19.62 12.38 3.60
CA THR A 42 20.77 13.28 3.78
C THR A 42 20.63 14.03 5.11
N ILE A 43 20.87 13.33 6.22
CA ILE A 43 20.81 13.86 7.59
C ILE A 43 22.25 14.04 8.07
N ASP A 44 22.57 15.18 8.68
CA ASP A 44 23.88 15.37 9.32
C ASP A 44 23.96 14.44 10.56
N PRO A 45 24.97 13.56 10.66
CA PRO A 45 25.11 12.68 11.83
C PRO A 45 25.26 13.41 13.16
N ARG A 46 25.57 14.71 13.13
CA ARG A 46 25.69 15.58 14.32
C ARG A 46 24.35 16.14 14.78
N ASP A 47 23.30 16.02 13.98
CA ASP A 47 21.98 16.48 14.35
C ASP A 47 21.37 15.60 15.44
N SER A 48 20.80 16.23 16.46
CA SER A 48 20.13 15.51 17.55
C SER A 48 18.81 14.90 17.09
N VAL A 49 18.53 13.66 17.52
CA VAL A 49 17.21 13.04 17.31
C VAL A 49 16.13 13.82 18.07
N VAL A 50 15.05 14.16 17.37
CA VAL A 50 13.89 14.85 17.96
C VAL A 50 12.72 13.87 18.07
N VAL A 51 12.28 13.59 19.30
CA VAL A 51 11.07 12.81 19.54
C VAL A 51 9.85 13.71 19.34
N GLN A 52 9.08 13.45 18.29
CA GLN A 52 7.83 14.16 18.04
C GLN A 52 6.68 13.58 18.86
N ARG A 53 5.86 14.44 19.47
CA ARG A 53 4.67 14.03 20.21
C ARG A 53 3.65 13.40 19.24
N ARG A 54 3.15 12.21 19.57
CA ARG A 54 2.10 11.53 18.79
C ARG A 54 0.87 12.43 18.68
N ARG A 55 0.40 12.67 17.45
CA ARG A 55 -0.86 13.38 17.20
C ARG A 55 -2.04 12.51 17.62
N LYS A 56 -3.09 13.10 18.19
CA LYS A 56 -4.35 12.38 18.44
C LYS A 56 -4.94 11.94 17.10
N GLN A 57 -5.16 10.65 16.94
CA GLN A 57 -5.87 10.07 15.81
C GLN A 57 -7.35 9.88 16.19
N SER A 58 -8.26 9.98 15.22
CA SER A 58 -9.64 9.54 15.42
C SER A 58 -9.67 8.01 15.63
N PRO A 59 -10.68 7.47 16.34
CA PRO A 59 -10.80 6.03 16.55
C PRO A 59 -10.72 5.22 15.24
N GLU A 60 -11.41 5.69 14.19
CA GLU A 60 -11.40 5.07 12.86
C GLU A 60 -9.97 4.95 12.27
N LYS A 61 -9.13 5.97 12.45
CA LYS A 61 -7.76 6.03 11.89
C LYS A 61 -6.80 5.19 12.71
N ALA A 62 -7.03 5.09 14.01
CA ALA A 62 -6.28 4.19 14.87
C ALA A 62 -6.58 2.73 14.52
N GLU A 63 -7.86 2.38 14.37
CA GLU A 63 -8.29 1.03 13.99
C GLU A 63 -7.78 0.62 12.60
N ALA A 64 -7.85 1.53 11.62
CA ALA A 64 -7.32 1.27 10.28
C ALA A 64 -5.80 1.03 10.28
N ALA A 65 -5.05 1.75 11.12
CA ALA A 65 -3.60 1.60 11.23
C ALA A 65 -3.19 0.33 11.98
N GLU A 66 -4.03 -0.17 12.89
CA GLU A 66 -3.81 -1.45 13.60
C GLU A 66 -4.07 -2.66 12.70
N LYS A 67 -5.01 -2.54 11.76
CA LYS A 67 -5.44 -3.60 10.85
C LYS A 67 -4.63 -3.66 9.53
N ALA A 68 -3.68 -2.75 9.33
CA ALA A 68 -2.80 -2.68 8.15
C ALA A 68 -1.49 -3.46 8.38
#